data_AF-A0A498P5F5-F1
#
_entry.id   AF-A0A498P5F5-F1
#
_cell.length_a   1.000
_cell.length_b   1.000
_cell.length_c   1.000
_cell.angle_alpha   90.00
_cell.angle_beta   90.00
_cell.angle_gamma   90.00
#
_symmetry.space_group_name_H-M   'P 1'
#
loop_
_entity.id
_entity.type
_entity.pdbx_description
1 polymer ?
#
loop_
_entity_poly.entity_id
_entity_poly.type
_entity_poly.pdbx_seq_one_letter_code
_entity_poly.pdbx_strand_id
1 'polypeptide(L)'
;MLPLGAKVVTTLCKTIQQPRLSVVFFDNFFTSFKLVQTLQTSLGVKCIGTVRPNRTGGAPLMTDKELIKRGRGSYDYRSAEGVIAVKWCDNKCVNLLSNASGIMPLSTVKRWCKESKQKITVPCPSLIPAYNQHMGGIDLSDMLVHLYKTPAKSRRWYIPLFGYILDLSIANSWLVYKRDCGLLNEKAMPLKRFRLAVAHSLSQVKKPASKVGRPFSSSPPPPKKHYTPRASLPKPQPDVRYDSLGHWPLHCDKRGRCNYCPRGVSRWKCQKCNVFLCLNANQDCFAAFHQK
;
A
#
# COMPACT_ATOMS: atom_id res chain seq x y z
N MET A 1 -12.60 -20.56 -25.60
CA MET A 1 -12.62 -19.30 -24.80
C MET A 1 -11.70 -19.42 -23.59
N LEU A 2 -10.98 -18.36 -23.20
CA LEU A 2 -10.17 -18.35 -21.97
C LEU A 2 -11.06 -18.30 -20.71
N PRO A 3 -10.71 -19.02 -19.62
CA PRO A 3 -11.39 -18.91 -18.32
C PRO A 3 -11.31 -17.49 -17.75
N LEU A 4 -12.23 -17.14 -16.83
CA LEU A 4 -12.27 -15.81 -16.19
C LEU A 4 -10.91 -15.40 -15.61
N GLY A 5 -10.26 -16.27 -14.82
CA GLY A 5 -8.96 -15.97 -14.22
C GLY A 5 -7.88 -15.65 -15.26
N ALA A 6 -7.88 -16.36 -16.39
CA ALA A 6 -6.94 -16.11 -17.48
C ALA A 6 -7.21 -14.77 -18.18
N LYS A 7 -8.48 -14.41 -18.39
CA LYS A 7 -8.86 -13.11 -18.96
C LYS A 7 -8.41 -11.96 -18.06
N VAL A 8 -8.66 -12.05 -16.75
CA VAL A 8 -8.26 -11.03 -15.77
C VAL A 8 -6.74 -10.83 -15.80
N VAL A 9 -5.98 -11.92 -15.66
CA VAL A 9 -4.51 -11.84 -15.67
C VAL A 9 -3.99 -11.24 -16.97
N THR A 10 -4.50 -11.70 -18.12
CA THR A 10 -4.07 -11.19 -19.43
C THR A 10 -4.34 -9.69 -19.56
N THR A 11 -5.52 -9.22 -19.13
CA THR A 11 -5.85 -7.79 -19.15
C THR A 11 -4.95 -6.98 -18.22
N LEU A 12 -4.69 -7.46 -17.00
CA LEU A 12 -3.81 -6.77 -16.06
C LEU A 12 -2.36 -6.74 -16.56
N CYS A 13 -1.86 -7.81 -17.19
CA CYS A 13 -0.49 -7.83 -17.70
C CYS A 13 -0.24 -6.86 -18.86
N LYS A 14 -1.29 -6.39 -19.56
CA LYS A 14 -1.16 -5.38 -20.62
C LYS A 14 -0.69 -4.01 -20.11
N THR A 15 -0.82 -3.74 -18.81
CA THR A 15 -0.38 -2.46 -18.22
C THR A 15 1.10 -2.46 -17.84
N ILE A 16 1.78 -3.61 -17.94
CA ILE A 16 3.20 -3.73 -17.63
C ILE A 16 4.02 -3.06 -18.74
N GLN A 17 4.80 -2.04 -18.38
CA GLN A 17 5.63 -1.29 -19.33
C GLN A 17 6.76 -2.12 -19.95
N GLN A 18 7.40 -2.98 -19.16
CA GLN A 18 8.55 -3.80 -19.57
C GLN A 18 8.24 -5.29 -19.35
N PRO A 19 7.37 -5.90 -20.17
CA PRO A 19 6.88 -7.26 -19.92
C PRO A 19 8.00 -8.31 -19.94
N ARG A 20 9.00 -8.15 -20.82
CA ARG A 20 10.14 -9.09 -20.95
C ARG A 20 11.09 -9.09 -19.76
N LEU A 21 11.08 -8.01 -18.97
CA LEU A 21 11.90 -7.85 -17.76
C LEU A 21 11.09 -8.10 -16.48
N SER A 22 9.80 -8.44 -16.62
CA SER A 22 8.89 -8.63 -15.50
C SER A 22 8.59 -10.11 -15.28
N VAL A 23 8.44 -10.50 -14.01
CA VAL A 23 7.95 -11.81 -13.61
C VAL A 23 6.68 -11.61 -12.79
N VAL A 24 5.60 -12.27 -13.20
CA VAL A 24 4.31 -12.18 -12.52
C VAL A 24 4.06 -13.44 -11.69
N PHE A 25 3.59 -13.26 -10.46
CA PHE A 25 3.34 -14.35 -9.53
C PHE A 25 1.83 -14.55 -9.34
N PHE A 26 1.37 -15.81 -9.44
CA PHE A 26 -0.05 -16.14 -9.42
C PHE A 26 -0.41 -17.18 -8.35
N ASP A 27 -1.57 -17.01 -7.74
CA ASP A 27 -2.21 -18.08 -6.98
C ASP A 27 -2.89 -19.11 -7.91
N ASN A 28 -3.16 -20.29 -7.37
CA ASN A 28 -3.76 -21.45 -8.02
C ASN A 28 -5.10 -21.18 -8.72
N PHE A 29 -5.84 -20.16 -8.29
CA PHE A 29 -7.09 -19.75 -8.94
C PHE A 29 -6.85 -19.25 -10.37
N PHE A 30 -5.73 -18.58 -10.63
CA PHE A 30 -5.45 -17.97 -11.92
C PHE A 30 -4.63 -18.90 -12.82
N THR A 31 -3.68 -19.63 -12.26
CA THR A 31 -2.67 -20.39 -13.01
C THR A 31 -3.24 -21.55 -13.81
N SER A 32 -2.81 -21.66 -15.07
CA SER A 32 -3.00 -22.85 -15.92
C SER A 32 -1.95 -22.89 -17.02
N PHE A 33 -1.67 -24.08 -17.54
CA PHE A 33 -0.69 -24.26 -18.62
C PHE A 33 -0.94 -23.33 -19.81
N LYS A 34 -2.19 -23.28 -20.29
CA LYS A 34 -2.55 -22.43 -21.43
C LYS A 34 -2.34 -20.93 -21.15
N LEU A 35 -2.57 -20.48 -19.91
CA LEU A 35 -2.35 -19.08 -19.52
C LEU A 35 -0.85 -18.74 -19.56
N VAL A 36 0.01 -19.59 -18.99
CA VAL A 36 1.47 -19.36 -18.98
C VAL A 36 1.99 -19.26 -20.42
N GLN A 37 1.59 -20.19 -21.29
CA GLN A 37 1.94 -20.16 -22.70
C GLN A 37 1.43 -18.88 -23.39
N THR A 38 0.17 -18.50 -23.14
CA THR A 38 -0.42 -17.30 -23.74
C THR A 38 0.33 -16.04 -23.32
N LEU A 39 0.70 -15.90 -22.05
CA LEU A 39 1.47 -14.74 -21.56
C LEU A 39 2.86 -14.65 -22.18
N GLN A 40 3.54 -15.79 -22.35
CA GLN A 40 4.82 -15.85 -23.03
C GLN A 40 4.70 -15.42 -24.50
N THR A 41 3.78 -16.04 -25.25
CA THR A 41 3.70 -15.83 -26.71
C THR A 41 3.07 -14.49 -27.07
N SER A 42 2.03 -14.05 -26.34
CA SER A 42 1.29 -12.82 -26.71
C SER A 42 1.85 -11.54 -26.09
N LEU A 43 2.42 -11.61 -24.88
CA LEU A 43 2.89 -10.43 -24.14
C LEU A 43 4.39 -10.48 -23.83
N GLY A 44 5.06 -11.63 -24.00
CA GLY A 44 6.46 -11.81 -23.59
C GLY A 44 6.66 -11.78 -22.08
N VAL A 45 5.62 -12.05 -21.30
CA VAL A 45 5.64 -11.98 -19.83
C VAL A 45 6.03 -13.32 -19.22
N LYS A 46 6.99 -13.28 -18.30
CA LYS A 46 7.39 -14.43 -17.48
C LYS A 46 6.50 -14.54 -16.24
N CYS A 47 6.31 -15.73 -15.72
CA CYS A 47 5.51 -15.98 -14.53
C CYS A 47 5.87 -17.25 -13.76
N ILE A 48 5.44 -17.28 -12.50
CA ILE A 48 5.51 -18.42 -11.58
C ILE A 48 4.18 -18.49 -10.83
N GLY A 49 3.53 -19.64 -10.81
CA GLY A 49 2.29 -19.79 -10.05
C GLY A 49 2.08 -21.18 -9.51
N THR A 50 1.44 -21.28 -8.35
CA THR A 50 0.87 -22.55 -7.91
C THR A 50 -0.26 -22.95 -8.85
N VAL A 51 -0.46 -24.23 -9.09
CA VAL A 51 -1.46 -24.74 -10.04
C VAL A 51 -2.25 -25.90 -9.44
N ARG A 52 -3.52 -25.98 -9.79
CA ARG A 52 -4.34 -27.16 -9.46
C ARG A 52 -3.94 -28.33 -10.35
N PRO A 53 -3.96 -29.59 -9.87
CA PRO A 53 -3.54 -30.76 -10.65
C PRO A 53 -4.21 -30.87 -12.03
N ASN A 54 -5.51 -30.57 -12.10
CA ASN A 54 -6.30 -30.60 -13.34
C ASN A 54 -5.99 -29.46 -14.33
N ARG A 55 -5.12 -28.51 -13.99
CA ARG A 55 -4.76 -27.34 -14.80
C ARG A 55 -3.29 -27.31 -15.22
N THR A 56 -2.56 -28.40 -14.95
CA THR A 56 -1.15 -28.61 -15.31
C THR A 56 -0.92 -28.78 -16.82
N GLY A 57 -1.99 -28.92 -17.61
CA GLY A 57 -1.88 -29.23 -19.05
C GLY A 57 -1.69 -30.71 -19.34
N GLY A 58 -2.05 -31.59 -18.40
CA GLY A 58 -1.92 -33.04 -18.58
C GLY A 58 -0.50 -33.56 -18.31
N ALA A 59 0.36 -32.78 -17.66
CA ALA A 59 1.71 -33.19 -17.32
C ALA A 59 1.71 -34.47 -16.47
N PRO A 60 2.38 -35.56 -16.91
CA PRO A 60 2.41 -36.84 -16.19
C PRO A 60 3.39 -36.76 -15.00
N LEU A 61 3.00 -36.02 -13.97
CA LEU A 61 3.74 -35.87 -12.71
C LEU A 61 3.42 -37.04 -11.76
N MET A 62 4.38 -37.40 -10.92
CA MET A 62 4.21 -38.41 -9.86
C MET A 62 2.97 -38.15 -9.01
N THR A 63 2.36 -39.21 -8.51
CA THR A 63 1.23 -39.11 -7.59
C THR A 63 1.66 -38.55 -6.23
N ASP A 64 0.71 -38.02 -5.46
CA ASP A 64 1.02 -37.52 -4.11
C ASP A 64 1.62 -38.62 -3.23
N LYS A 65 1.10 -39.86 -3.33
CA LYS A 65 1.55 -41.01 -2.53
C LYS A 65 3.01 -41.37 -2.82
N GLU A 66 3.37 -41.46 -4.10
CA GLU A 66 4.75 -41.79 -4.51
C GLU A 66 5.74 -40.72 -4.07
N LEU A 67 5.38 -39.44 -4.23
CA LEU A 67 6.27 -38.35 -3.90
C LEU A 67 6.44 -38.20 -2.38
N ILE A 68 5.36 -38.33 -1.60
CA ILE A 68 5.43 -38.34 -0.14
C ILE A 68 6.31 -39.49 0.37
N LYS A 69 6.24 -40.68 -0.26
CA LYS A 69 7.09 -41.83 0.08
C LYS A 69 8.58 -41.54 -0.13
N ARG A 70 8.94 -40.68 -1.08
CA ARG A 70 10.33 -40.22 -1.30
C ARG A 70 10.82 -39.23 -0.25
N GLY A 71 9.93 -38.76 0.62
CA GLY A 71 10.26 -37.86 1.71
C GLY A 71 10.12 -36.38 1.37
N ARG A 72 10.14 -35.57 2.43
CA ARG A 72 9.99 -34.12 2.36
C ARG A 72 11.18 -33.49 1.62
N GLY A 73 10.90 -32.59 0.69
CA GLY A 73 11.89 -31.96 -0.19
C GLY A 73 12.04 -32.65 -1.54
N SER A 74 11.46 -33.84 -1.71
CA SER A 74 11.41 -34.51 -3.01
C SER A 74 10.58 -33.72 -4.03
N TYR A 75 10.92 -33.86 -5.31
CA TYR A 75 10.22 -33.21 -6.40
C TYR A 75 10.19 -34.07 -7.66
N ASP A 76 9.24 -33.78 -8.54
CA ASP A 76 9.14 -34.29 -9.89
C ASP A 76 8.82 -33.14 -10.85
N TYR A 77 9.27 -33.21 -12.10
CA TYR A 77 9.02 -32.15 -13.07
C TYR A 77 8.91 -32.63 -14.51
N ARG A 78 8.14 -31.92 -15.32
CA ARG A 78 8.07 -32.07 -16.77
C ARG A 78 8.23 -30.70 -17.40
N SER A 79 8.90 -30.63 -18.55
CA SER A 79 9.01 -29.40 -19.32
C SER A 79 8.55 -29.64 -20.74
N ALA A 80 7.71 -28.74 -21.24
CA ALA A 80 7.22 -28.73 -22.61
C ALA A 80 6.90 -27.28 -23.00
N GLU A 81 7.16 -26.93 -24.26
CA GLU A 81 6.75 -25.64 -24.84
C GLU A 81 7.21 -24.40 -24.04
N GLY A 82 8.42 -24.46 -23.45
CA GLY A 82 8.97 -23.37 -22.64
C GLY A 82 8.30 -23.17 -21.28
N VAL A 83 7.44 -24.12 -20.86
CA VAL A 83 6.82 -24.16 -19.53
C VAL A 83 7.38 -25.37 -18.77
N ILE A 84 7.70 -25.18 -17.49
CA ILE A 84 8.02 -26.26 -16.56
C ILE A 84 6.88 -26.45 -15.58
N ALA A 85 6.40 -27.69 -15.48
CA ALA A 85 5.49 -28.15 -14.45
C ALA A 85 6.29 -28.87 -13.37
N VAL A 86 6.14 -28.43 -12.13
CA VAL A 86 6.91 -28.95 -10.99
C VAL A 86 5.96 -29.36 -9.88
N LYS A 87 6.19 -30.54 -9.32
CA LYS A 87 5.57 -31.00 -8.09
C LYS A 87 6.62 -31.12 -7.02
N TRP A 88 6.40 -30.48 -5.87
CA TRP A 88 7.33 -30.50 -4.75
C TRP A 88 6.61 -30.91 -3.47
N CYS A 89 7.22 -31.80 -2.70
CA CYS A 89 6.68 -32.30 -1.44
C CYS A 89 7.21 -31.49 -0.26
N ASP A 90 6.33 -30.71 0.38
CA ASP A 90 6.57 -30.19 1.73
C ASP A 90 5.81 -31.06 2.74
N ASN A 91 4.95 -30.48 3.60
CA ASN A 91 3.98 -31.23 4.39
C ASN A 91 2.87 -31.83 3.50
N LYS A 92 2.61 -31.19 2.36
CA LYS A 92 1.71 -31.63 1.30
C LYS A 92 2.40 -31.37 -0.04
N CYS A 93 2.02 -32.12 -1.06
CA CYS A 93 2.48 -31.88 -2.41
C CYS A 93 1.89 -30.58 -2.96
N VAL A 94 2.73 -29.76 -3.57
CA VAL A 94 2.33 -28.52 -4.26
C VAL A 94 2.76 -28.62 -5.70
N ASN A 95 1.87 -28.28 -6.62
CA ASN A 95 2.19 -28.17 -8.04
C ASN A 95 2.37 -26.70 -8.42
N LEU A 96 3.36 -26.43 -9.27
CA LEU A 96 3.64 -25.11 -9.81
C LEU A 96 3.85 -25.19 -11.32
N LEU A 97 3.55 -24.09 -12.01
CA LEU A 97 3.95 -23.85 -13.38
C LEU A 97 4.86 -22.63 -13.45
N SER A 98 5.87 -22.68 -14.31
CA SER A 98 6.74 -21.54 -14.57
C SER A 98 7.27 -21.51 -16.00
N ASN A 99 7.50 -20.31 -16.52
CA ASN A 99 8.36 -20.01 -17.67
C ASN A 99 9.48 -19.01 -17.30
N ALA A 100 9.66 -18.76 -16.00
CA ALA A 100 10.59 -17.76 -15.45
C ALA A 100 11.79 -18.41 -14.75
N SER A 101 11.56 -19.52 -14.03
CA SER A 101 12.56 -20.24 -13.25
C SER A 101 12.37 -21.75 -13.39
N GLY A 102 13.49 -22.46 -13.47
CA GLY A 102 13.54 -23.92 -13.58
C GLY A 102 13.78 -24.61 -12.25
N ILE A 103 14.39 -25.79 -12.31
CA ILE A 103 14.79 -26.57 -11.11
C ILE A 103 16.10 -26.06 -10.51
N MET A 104 17.07 -25.77 -11.36
CA MET A 104 18.43 -25.40 -10.96
C MET A 104 18.59 -23.89 -10.76
N PRO A 105 19.57 -23.45 -9.95
CA PRO A 105 20.30 -24.27 -8.98
C PRO A 105 19.37 -24.73 -7.85
N LEU A 106 19.62 -25.92 -7.28
CA LEU A 106 18.86 -26.35 -6.12
C LEU A 106 19.09 -25.39 -4.95
N SER A 107 18.02 -25.12 -4.22
CA SER A 107 18.03 -24.24 -3.06
C SER A 107 17.49 -24.96 -1.84
N THR A 108 17.49 -24.28 -0.70
CA THR A 108 16.89 -24.81 0.52
C THR A 108 15.97 -23.77 1.15
N VAL A 109 14.89 -24.26 1.77
CA VAL A 109 13.94 -23.42 2.50
C VAL A 109 13.84 -23.90 3.95
N LYS A 110 13.85 -22.94 4.89
CA LYS A 110 13.63 -23.24 6.31
C LYS A 110 12.14 -23.45 6.55
N ARG A 111 11.75 -24.65 6.96
CA ARG A 111 10.35 -25.00 7.22
C ARG A 111 10.19 -25.58 8.61
N TRP A 112 9.07 -25.26 9.25
CA TRP A 112 8.70 -25.86 10.51
C TRP A 112 8.39 -27.36 10.31
N CYS A 113 8.95 -28.20 11.17
CA CYS A 113 8.61 -29.60 11.30
C CYS A 113 7.81 -29.80 12.58
N LYS A 114 6.61 -30.40 12.47
CA LYS A 114 5.77 -30.66 13.64
C LYS A 114 6.35 -31.76 14.52
N GLU A 115 6.98 -32.77 13.93
CA GLU A 115 7.55 -33.93 14.62
C GLU A 115 8.75 -33.53 15.47
N SER A 116 9.71 -32.82 14.88
CA SER A 116 10.90 -32.36 15.61
C SER A 116 10.69 -31.04 16.37
N LYS A 117 9.52 -30.41 16.24
CA LYS A 117 9.17 -29.09 16.82
C LYS A 117 10.25 -28.02 16.56
N GLN A 118 10.91 -28.08 15.41
CA GLN A 118 12.01 -27.20 15.04
C GLN A 118 11.93 -26.82 13.55
N LYS A 119 12.67 -25.77 13.17
CA LYS A 119 12.83 -25.40 11.75
C LYS A 119 13.91 -26.28 11.12
N ILE A 120 13.52 -27.09 10.15
CA ILE A 120 14.43 -27.92 9.36
C ILE A 120 14.71 -27.27 8.00
N THR A 121 15.87 -27.60 7.43
CA THR A 121 16.26 -27.19 6.09
C THR A 121 15.77 -28.22 5.09
N VAL A 122 14.89 -27.80 4.18
CA VAL A 122 14.29 -28.69 3.17
C VAL A 122 14.84 -28.33 1.80
N PRO A 123 15.40 -29.29 1.02
CA PRO A 123 15.83 -29.03 -0.34
C PRO A 123 14.63 -28.72 -1.24
N CYS A 124 14.81 -27.79 -2.17
CA CYS A 124 13.75 -27.39 -3.08
C CYS A 124 14.32 -26.86 -4.42
N PRO A 125 13.55 -27.00 -5.51
CA PRO A 125 13.83 -26.32 -6.77
C PRO A 125 13.93 -24.79 -6.64
N SER A 126 14.73 -24.12 -7.46
CA SER A 126 14.94 -22.65 -7.43
C SER A 126 13.65 -21.83 -7.55
N LEU A 127 12.64 -22.34 -8.25
CA LEU A 127 11.35 -21.66 -8.40
C LEU A 127 10.56 -21.55 -7.07
N ILE A 128 10.80 -22.42 -6.10
CA ILE A 128 10.07 -22.45 -4.82
C ILE A 128 10.39 -21.22 -3.97
N PRO A 129 11.66 -20.89 -3.66
CA PRO A 129 11.97 -19.66 -2.93
C PRO A 129 11.57 -18.42 -3.74
N ALA A 130 11.76 -18.42 -5.06
CA ALA A 130 11.33 -17.31 -5.92
C ALA A 130 9.83 -17.03 -5.79
N TYR A 131 8.99 -18.08 -5.79
CA TYR A 131 7.55 -17.94 -5.57
C TYR A 131 7.23 -17.44 -4.15
N ASN A 132 7.79 -18.07 -3.11
CA ASN A 132 7.49 -17.71 -1.72
C ASN A 132 7.87 -16.26 -1.38
N GLN A 133 8.93 -15.72 -2.00
CA GLN A 133 9.37 -14.35 -1.79
C GLN A 133 8.38 -13.32 -2.35
N HIS A 134 7.68 -13.62 -3.44
CA HIS A 134 6.90 -12.63 -4.19
C HIS A 134 5.39 -12.86 -4.16
N MET A 135 4.90 -14.06 -3.81
CA MET A 135 3.46 -14.36 -3.80
C MET A 135 2.63 -13.46 -2.86
N GLY A 136 3.24 -12.94 -1.78
CA GLY A 136 2.54 -12.18 -0.73
C GLY A 136 2.30 -10.70 -1.04
N GLY A 137 2.64 -10.21 -2.24
CA GLY A 137 2.52 -8.79 -2.57
C GLY A 137 1.09 -8.25 -2.46
N ILE A 138 0.09 -9.03 -2.89
CA ILE A 138 -1.32 -8.64 -2.81
C ILE A 138 -1.83 -8.68 -1.36
N ASP A 139 -1.47 -9.70 -0.59
CA ASP A 139 -1.85 -9.81 0.83
C ASP A 139 -1.27 -8.64 1.65
N LEU A 140 -0.05 -8.22 1.32
CA LEU A 140 0.57 -7.04 1.93
C LEU A 140 -0.21 -5.76 1.58
N SER A 141 -0.58 -5.57 0.32
CA SER A 141 -1.41 -4.43 -0.10
C SER A 141 -2.75 -4.43 0.62
N ASP A 142 -3.42 -5.58 0.72
CA ASP A 142 -4.71 -5.70 1.38
C ASP A 142 -4.60 -5.44 2.89
N MET A 143 -3.54 -5.93 3.53
CA MET A 143 -3.24 -5.65 4.92
C MET A 143 -3.02 -4.15 5.17
N LEU A 144 -2.24 -3.46 4.33
CA LEU A 144 -2.01 -2.02 4.46
C LEU A 144 -3.32 -1.21 4.38
N VAL A 145 -4.24 -1.60 3.49
CA VAL A 145 -5.56 -0.98 3.37
C VAL A 145 -6.42 -1.28 4.60
N HIS A 146 -6.44 -2.53 5.07
CA HIS A 146 -7.27 -2.96 6.19
C HIS A 146 -6.83 -2.39 7.55
N LEU A 147 -5.53 -2.12 7.75
CA LEU A 147 -5.00 -1.56 9.01
C LEU A 147 -5.68 -0.24 9.42
N TYR A 148 -6.03 0.62 8.45
CA TYR A 148 -6.62 1.94 8.69
C TYR A 148 -7.84 2.20 7.80
N LYS A 149 -8.65 1.15 7.59
CA LYS A 149 -9.84 1.18 6.74
C LYS A 149 -10.78 2.32 7.13
N THR A 150 -11.16 3.14 6.16
CA THR A 150 -12.12 4.22 6.34
C THR A 150 -13.50 3.63 6.61
N PRO A 151 -14.16 4.00 7.72
CA PRO A 151 -15.53 3.55 7.99
C PRO A 151 -16.50 4.24 7.02
N ALA A 152 -16.83 3.56 5.94
CA ALA A 152 -17.79 4.01 4.92
C ALA A 152 -19.07 3.17 4.98
N LYS A 153 -19.68 3.04 6.16
CA LYS A 153 -20.95 2.31 6.33
C LYS A 153 -22.07 3.06 5.62
N SER A 154 -22.60 2.49 4.55
CA SER A 154 -23.69 3.08 3.77
C SER A 154 -24.56 1.98 3.17
N ARG A 155 -25.85 2.28 2.97
CA ARG A 155 -26.77 1.42 2.20
C ARG A 155 -26.45 1.45 0.69
N ARG A 156 -25.66 2.44 0.24
CA ARG A 156 -25.25 2.57 -1.16
C ARG A 156 -23.94 1.79 -1.39
N TRP A 157 -24.01 0.73 -2.19
CA TRP A 157 -22.90 -0.22 -2.40
C TRP A 157 -21.59 0.41 -2.92
N TYR A 158 -21.68 1.53 -3.63
CA TYR A 158 -20.51 2.22 -4.19
C TYR A 158 -19.71 3.03 -3.16
N ILE A 159 -20.31 3.39 -2.02
CA ILE A 159 -19.64 4.18 -0.98
C ILE A 159 -18.50 3.40 -0.30
N PRO A 160 -18.69 2.12 0.08
CA PRO A 160 -17.58 1.25 0.49
C PRO A 160 -16.45 1.14 -0.54
N LEU A 161 -16.78 1.04 -1.84
CA LEU A 161 -15.78 0.97 -2.91
C LEU A 161 -14.98 2.26 -3.03
N PHE A 162 -15.65 3.41 -2.95
CA PHE A 162 -14.99 4.71 -2.92
C PHE A 162 -14.02 4.81 -1.73
N GLY A 163 -14.46 4.41 -0.52
CA GLY A 163 -13.60 4.36 0.67
C GLY A 163 -12.37 3.48 0.47
N TYR A 164 -12.55 2.29 -0.13
CA TYR A 164 -11.45 1.40 -0.46
C TYR A 164 -10.44 2.02 -1.43
N ILE A 165 -10.91 2.67 -2.50
CA ILE A 165 -10.05 3.34 -3.48
C ILE A 165 -9.24 4.47 -2.82
N LEU A 166 -9.85 5.25 -1.92
CA LEU A 166 -9.15 6.27 -1.16
C LEU A 166 -8.05 5.66 -0.27
N ASP A 167 -8.37 4.59 0.46
CA ASP A 167 -7.42 3.93 1.35
C ASP A 167 -6.25 3.32 0.58
N LEU A 168 -6.53 2.69 -0.56
CA LEU A 168 -5.53 2.16 -1.48
C LEU A 168 -4.64 3.27 -2.04
N SER A 169 -5.22 4.41 -2.40
CA SER A 169 -4.47 5.58 -2.90
C SER A 169 -3.53 6.14 -1.83
N ILE A 170 -3.98 6.23 -0.58
CA ILE A 170 -3.15 6.67 0.55
C ILE A 170 -2.01 5.67 0.81
N ALA A 171 -2.30 4.37 0.80
CA ALA A 171 -1.29 3.33 0.98
C ALA A 171 -0.23 3.37 -0.14
N ASN A 172 -0.64 3.49 -1.40
CA ASN A 172 0.26 3.62 -2.54
C ASN A 172 1.11 4.90 -2.45
N SER A 173 0.51 6.03 -2.07
CA SER A 173 1.23 7.29 -1.87
C SER A 173 2.27 7.18 -0.75
N TRP A 174 1.95 6.47 0.33
CA TRP A 174 2.89 6.20 1.42
C TRP A 174 4.06 5.30 0.99
N LEU A 175 3.82 4.31 0.12
CA LEU A 175 4.89 3.46 -0.43
C LEU A 175 5.86 4.25 -1.30
N VAL A 176 5.34 5.15 -2.14
CA VAL A 176 6.16 6.08 -2.94
C VAL A 176 6.96 7.01 -2.02
N TYR A 177 6.30 7.65 -1.05
CA TYR A 177 6.97 8.49 -0.05
C TYR A 177 8.08 7.74 0.69
N LYS A 178 7.85 6.49 1.11
CA LYS A 178 8.86 5.66 1.79
C LYS A 178 10.06 5.37 0.90
N ARG A 179 9.83 5.12 -0.40
CA ARG A 179 10.91 4.95 -1.39
C ARG A 179 11.73 6.22 -1.51
N ASP A 180 11.08 7.36 -1.65
CA ASP A 180 11.74 8.64 -1.85
C ASP A 180 12.53 9.07 -0.59
N CYS A 181 11.99 8.86 0.62
CA CYS A 181 12.76 9.02 1.86
C CYS A 181 14.01 8.13 1.90
N GLY A 182 13.91 6.89 1.42
CA GLY A 182 15.06 5.98 1.33
C GLY A 182 16.16 6.52 0.40
N LEU A 183 15.78 7.12 -0.74
CA LEU A 183 16.72 7.76 -1.65
C LEU A 183 17.37 9.01 -1.05
N LEU A 184 16.65 9.73 -0.19
CA LEU A 184 17.12 10.93 0.51
C LEU A 184 17.83 10.62 1.84
N ASN A 185 17.99 9.35 2.22
CA ASN A 185 18.47 8.93 3.54
C ASN A 185 17.70 9.53 4.73
N GLU A 186 16.40 9.79 4.54
CA GLU A 186 15.51 10.28 5.58
C GLU A 186 14.68 9.16 6.21
N LYS A 187 14.36 9.31 7.50
CA LYS A 187 13.49 8.36 8.19
C LYS A 187 12.02 8.60 7.82
N ALA A 188 11.48 7.71 6.99
CA ALA A 188 10.07 7.73 6.62
C ALA A 188 9.15 7.61 7.84
N MET A 189 8.09 8.43 7.88
CA MET A 189 7.09 8.33 8.93
C MET A 189 6.21 7.07 8.81
N PRO A 190 5.69 6.51 9.93
CA PRO A 190 4.76 5.38 9.90
C PRO A 190 3.44 5.72 9.17
N LEU A 191 2.81 4.72 8.54
CA LEU A 191 1.59 4.88 7.74
C LEU A 191 0.47 5.66 8.46
N LYS A 192 0.24 5.39 9.76
CA LYS A 192 -0.76 6.13 10.55
C LYS A 192 -0.49 7.64 10.57
N ARG A 193 0.77 8.05 10.77
CA ARG A 193 1.15 9.47 10.82
C ARG A 193 1.06 10.11 9.45
N PHE A 194 1.51 9.39 8.41
CA PHE A 194 1.37 9.83 7.02
C PHE A 194 -0.09 10.10 6.67
N ARG A 195 -0.98 9.17 7.00
CA ARG A 195 -2.43 9.31 6.78
C ARG A 195 -3.03 10.51 7.49
N LEU A 196 -2.66 10.76 8.75
CA LEU A 196 -3.09 11.93 9.49
C LEU A 196 -2.57 13.24 8.88
N ALA A 197 -1.32 13.24 8.38
CA ALA A 197 -0.75 14.39 7.67
C ALA A 197 -1.54 14.69 6.39
N VAL A 198 -1.84 13.67 5.56
CA VAL A 198 -2.67 13.81 4.36
C VAL A 198 -4.05 14.39 4.70
N ALA A 199 -4.73 13.84 5.70
CA ALA A 199 -6.04 14.32 6.12
C ALA A 199 -6.01 15.77 6.61
N HIS A 200 -4.99 16.13 7.39
CA HIS A 200 -4.80 17.49 7.88
C HIS A 200 -4.54 18.46 6.72
N SER A 201 -3.64 18.11 5.80
CA SER A 201 -3.30 18.93 4.64
C SER A 201 -4.52 19.19 3.75
N LEU A 202 -5.29 18.16 3.44
CA LEU A 202 -6.53 18.29 2.65
C LEU A 202 -7.60 19.13 3.37
N SER A 203 -7.69 19.07 4.70
CA SER A 203 -8.64 19.89 5.48
C SER A 203 -8.32 21.40 5.49
N GLN A 204 -7.10 21.77 5.12
CA GLN A 204 -6.62 23.15 5.08
C GLN A 204 -6.76 23.79 3.69
N VAL A 205 -6.98 22.99 2.64
CA VAL A 205 -7.20 23.48 1.28
C VAL A 205 -8.66 23.94 1.14
N LYS A 206 -8.85 25.24 0.87
CA LYS A 206 -10.16 25.88 0.61
C LYS A 206 -11.21 25.58 1.69
N LYS A 207 -11.04 26.12 2.89
CA LYS A 207 -12.22 26.42 3.72
C LYS A 207 -12.94 27.61 3.10
N PRO A 208 -14.10 27.46 2.42
CA PRO A 208 -14.99 28.59 2.31
C PRO A 208 -15.27 29.09 3.74
N ALA A 209 -15.36 30.40 3.92
CA ALA A 209 -15.83 30.96 5.19
C ALA A 209 -17.07 30.15 5.60
N SER A 210 -17.10 29.66 6.84
CA SER A 210 -18.29 29.03 7.40
C SER A 210 -19.47 29.92 7.04
N LYS A 211 -20.35 29.47 6.13
CA LYS A 211 -21.68 30.06 6.04
C LYS A 211 -22.27 29.76 7.40
N VAL A 212 -22.30 30.76 8.26
CA VAL A 212 -22.97 30.73 9.55
C VAL A 212 -24.35 30.15 9.25
N GLY A 213 -24.61 28.93 9.69
CA GLY A 213 -25.92 28.33 9.59
C GLY A 213 -26.91 29.25 10.32
N ARG A 214 -28.13 29.35 9.77
CA ARG A 214 -29.25 30.10 10.34
C ARG A 214 -29.30 29.89 11.87
N PRO A 215 -29.30 30.95 12.70
CA PRO A 215 -29.30 30.77 14.14
C PRO A 215 -30.57 29.99 14.54
N PHE A 216 -30.39 28.87 15.23
CA PHE A 216 -31.49 28.20 15.91
C PHE A 216 -31.96 29.13 17.03
N SER A 217 -33.19 29.64 16.90
CA SER A 217 -33.89 30.35 17.95
C SER A 217 -34.27 29.37 19.06
N SER A 218 -33.34 29.14 19.99
CA SER A 218 -33.50 28.67 21.38
C SER A 218 -32.23 27.92 21.79
N SER A 219 -31.31 28.62 22.47
CA SER A 219 -30.21 27.96 23.17
C SER A 219 -30.54 27.90 24.65
N PRO A 220 -30.51 26.72 25.30
CA PRO A 220 -30.47 26.63 26.75
C PRO A 220 -29.19 27.29 27.28
N PRO A 221 -29.15 27.73 28.56
CA PRO A 221 -27.99 28.43 29.11
C PRO A 221 -26.73 27.54 29.05
N PRO A 222 -25.55 28.13 28.80
CA PRO A 222 -24.32 27.36 28.64
C PRO A 222 -23.93 26.68 29.95
N PRO A 223 -23.48 25.41 29.92
CA PRO A 223 -22.91 24.77 31.10
C PRO A 223 -21.65 25.52 31.55
N LYS A 224 -21.46 25.58 32.88
CA LYS A 224 -20.36 26.28 33.55
C LYS A 224 -19.01 25.85 32.95
N LYS A 225 -18.19 26.84 32.58
CA LYS A 225 -16.85 26.67 32.00
C LYS A 225 -15.92 25.99 33.02
N HIS A 226 -15.73 24.68 32.92
CA HIS A 226 -14.48 24.07 33.39
C HIS A 226 -13.35 24.54 32.47
N TYR A 227 -12.33 25.17 33.05
CA TYR A 227 -11.12 25.56 32.35
C TYR A 227 -10.40 24.30 31.87
N THR A 228 -10.66 23.92 30.62
CA THR A 228 -9.82 22.98 29.89
C THR A 228 -8.67 23.80 29.28
N PRO A 229 -7.40 23.45 29.51
CA PRO A 229 -6.29 24.10 28.84
C PRO A 229 -6.53 24.03 27.32
N ARG A 230 -6.62 25.19 26.67
CA ARG A 230 -6.76 25.26 25.22
C ARG A 230 -5.53 24.59 24.61
N ALA A 231 -5.71 23.39 24.05
CA ALA A 231 -4.67 22.72 23.30
C ALA A 231 -4.07 23.70 22.30
N SER A 232 -2.75 23.88 22.31
CA SER A 232 -2.04 24.68 21.33
C SER A 232 -2.52 24.27 19.94
N LEU A 233 -3.05 25.23 19.17
CA LEU A 233 -3.50 25.00 17.79
C LEU A 233 -2.41 24.18 17.06
N PRO A 234 -2.77 23.06 16.40
CA PRO A 234 -1.78 22.27 15.67
C PRO A 234 -1.02 23.17 14.71
N LYS A 235 0.31 23.13 14.77
CA LYS A 235 1.13 23.81 13.76
C LYS A 235 0.75 23.25 12.38
N PRO A 236 0.62 24.08 11.34
CA PRO A 236 0.31 23.61 9.99
C PRO A 236 1.35 22.57 9.54
N GLN A 237 0.91 21.58 8.76
CA GLN A 237 1.82 20.58 8.20
C GLN A 237 2.84 21.27 7.28
N PRO A 238 4.11 20.80 7.23
CA PRO A 238 5.13 21.37 6.36
C PRO A 238 4.67 21.54 4.91
N ASP A 239 3.96 20.53 4.37
CA ASP A 239 3.46 20.54 2.99
C ASP A 239 2.50 21.71 2.73
N VAL A 240 1.65 22.06 3.70
CA VAL A 240 0.73 23.20 3.58
C VAL A 240 1.46 24.50 3.88
N ARG A 241 2.38 24.49 4.85
CA ARG A 241 3.11 25.67 5.31
C ARG A 241 4.05 26.22 4.23
N TYR A 242 4.70 25.34 3.47
CA TYR A 242 5.76 25.68 2.52
C TYR A 242 5.34 25.55 1.05
N ASP A 243 4.07 25.28 0.76
CA ASP A 243 3.60 25.18 -0.64
C ASP A 243 3.53 26.53 -1.38
N SER A 244 3.83 27.65 -0.71
CA SER A 244 3.85 28.99 -1.30
C SER A 244 2.55 29.43 -1.97
N LEU A 245 1.43 28.74 -1.71
CA LEU A 245 0.15 28.95 -2.40
C LEU A 245 -0.94 29.40 -1.44
N GLY A 246 -1.53 30.58 -1.66
CA GLY A 246 -2.74 31.01 -0.94
C GLY A 246 -2.54 31.37 0.54
N HIS A 247 -1.31 31.71 0.93
CA HIS A 247 -0.99 32.23 2.27
C HIS A 247 -1.24 33.73 2.34
N TRP A 248 -2.50 34.13 2.44
CA TRP A 248 -2.89 35.55 2.50
C TRP A 248 -2.92 36.07 3.95
N PRO A 249 -2.34 37.25 4.23
CA PRO A 249 -2.48 37.89 5.53
C PRO A 249 -3.89 38.48 5.70
N LEU A 250 -4.59 38.06 6.76
CA LEU A 250 -5.88 38.60 7.16
C LEU A 250 -5.75 39.42 8.43
N HIS A 251 -6.23 40.66 8.39
CA HIS A 251 -6.34 41.49 9.58
C HIS A 251 -7.53 41.04 10.44
N CYS A 252 -7.30 40.90 11.74
CA CYS A 252 -8.29 40.45 12.71
C CYS A 252 -8.47 41.48 13.84
N ASP A 253 -9.72 41.64 14.32
CA ASP A 253 -10.02 42.50 15.47
C ASP A 253 -9.46 41.97 16.79
N LYS A 254 -9.14 40.67 16.84
CA LYS A 254 -8.52 40.02 17.99
C LYS A 254 -7.03 39.87 17.76
N ARG A 255 -6.24 40.25 18.77
CA ARG A 255 -4.79 40.04 18.80
C ARG A 255 -4.49 38.60 19.23
N GLY A 256 -3.46 37.99 18.63
CA GLY A 256 -2.95 36.67 19.01
C GLY A 256 -1.42 36.67 19.12
N ARG A 257 -0.85 35.72 19.87
CA ARG A 257 0.61 35.54 19.93
C ARG A 257 1.13 35.04 18.59
N CYS A 258 2.28 35.56 18.17
CA CYS A 258 2.97 35.11 16.97
C CYS A 258 3.40 33.64 17.12
N ASN A 259 3.16 32.85 16.09
CA ASN A 259 3.55 31.42 16.06
C ASN A 259 5.01 31.20 15.64
N TYR A 260 5.73 32.26 15.29
CA TYR A 260 7.13 32.21 14.87
C TYR A 260 8.08 32.77 15.94
N CYS A 261 7.78 33.96 16.49
CA CYS A 261 8.62 34.60 17.50
C CYS A 261 7.97 34.60 18.90
N PRO A 262 8.77 34.46 19.98
CA PRO A 262 8.25 34.22 21.33
C PRO A 262 7.53 35.43 21.97
N ARG A 263 7.92 36.66 21.59
CA ARG A 263 7.40 37.91 22.17
C ARG A 263 6.42 38.66 21.26
N GLY A 264 6.19 38.17 20.04
CA GLY A 264 5.35 38.85 19.07
C GLY A 264 3.87 38.72 19.38
N VAL A 265 3.13 39.81 19.21
CA VAL A 265 1.66 39.83 19.22
C VAL A 265 1.21 40.48 17.92
N SER A 266 0.31 39.84 17.20
CA SER A 266 -0.14 40.29 15.89
C SER A 266 -1.67 40.30 15.77
N ARG A 267 -2.18 41.24 14.97
CA ARG A 267 -3.54 41.23 14.44
C ARG A 267 -3.61 40.53 13.09
N TRP A 268 -2.48 40.20 12.50
CA TRP A 268 -2.37 39.53 11.21
C TRP A 268 -2.30 38.02 11.38
N LYS A 269 -3.10 37.34 10.57
CA LYS A 269 -3.27 35.90 10.61
C LYS A 269 -3.21 35.33 9.20
N CYS A 270 -2.46 34.26 8.99
CA CYS A 270 -2.48 33.57 7.69
C CYS A 270 -3.85 32.90 7.48
N GLN A 271 -4.52 33.20 6.37
CA GLN A 271 -5.83 32.63 6.03
C GLN A 271 -5.81 31.10 5.99
N LYS A 272 -4.76 30.53 5.40
CA LYS A 272 -4.62 29.10 5.14
C LYS A 272 -4.11 28.34 6.36
N CYS A 273 -3.05 28.82 6.99
CA CYS A 273 -2.47 28.18 8.18
C CYS A 273 -3.22 28.49 9.48
N ASN A 274 -4.08 29.50 9.48
CA ASN A 274 -4.89 29.92 10.63
C ASN A 274 -4.05 30.28 11.89
N VAL A 275 -2.82 30.75 11.70
CA VAL A 275 -1.87 31.15 12.75
C VAL A 275 -1.59 32.66 12.71
N PHE A 276 -1.35 33.27 13.87
CA PHE A 276 -0.98 34.68 13.96
C PHE A 276 0.52 34.83 13.70
N LEU A 277 0.89 35.81 12.87
CA LEU A 277 2.28 36.08 12.48
C LEU A 277 2.50 37.59 12.46
N CYS A 278 3.64 38.06 12.96
CA CYS A 278 4.00 39.47 12.85
C CYS A 278 4.16 39.85 11.37
N LEU A 279 3.51 40.96 11.00
CA LEU A 279 3.61 41.60 9.70
C LEU A 279 3.66 43.10 9.95
N ASN A 280 4.86 43.60 10.24
CA ASN A 280 5.14 45.01 10.48
C ASN A 280 6.58 45.34 10.03
N ALA A 281 6.92 46.62 9.95
CA ALA A 281 8.21 47.09 9.45
C ALA A 281 9.42 46.50 10.20
N ASN A 282 9.26 46.14 11.48
CA ASN A 282 10.34 45.66 12.33
C ASN A 282 10.42 44.13 12.40
N GLN A 283 9.37 43.41 11.98
CA GLN A 283 9.26 41.96 12.08
C GLN A 283 8.39 41.39 10.95
N ASP A 284 9.04 40.74 9.99
CA ASP A 284 8.40 39.96 8.93
C ASP A 284 8.40 38.45 9.26
N CYS A 285 7.69 38.10 10.33
CA CYS A 285 7.50 36.70 10.70
C CYS A 285 6.57 35.97 9.71
N PHE A 286 5.80 36.71 8.90
CA PHE A 286 4.87 36.12 7.95
C PHE A 286 5.65 35.43 6.82
N ALA A 287 6.59 36.12 6.18
CA ALA A 287 7.43 35.51 5.15
C ALA A 287 8.30 34.38 5.72
N ALA A 288 9.01 34.65 6.82
CA ALA A 288 9.92 33.68 7.45
C ALA A 288 9.22 32.41 7.94
N PHE A 289 7.92 32.47 8.27
CA PHE A 289 7.17 31.28 8.63
C PHE A 289 6.82 30.42 7.41
N HIS A 290 6.59 30.97 6.22
CA HIS A 290 6.18 30.19 5.04
C HIS A 290 7.32 29.84 4.09
N GLN A 291 8.54 30.33 4.36
CA GLN A 291 9.76 29.98 3.64
C GLN A 291 10.50 28.85 4.36
N LYS A 292 11.17 28.01 3.58
CA LYS A 292 11.92 26.84 4.06
C LYS A 292 13.37 27.20 4.33
#